data_AF-A0A1G1TKS1-F1
#
_entry.id   AF-A0A1G1TKS1-F1
#
_cell.length_a   1.000
_cell.length_b   1.000
_cell.length_c   1.000
_cell.angle_alpha   90.00
_cell.angle_beta   90.00
_cell.angle_gamma   90.00
#
_symmetry.space_group_name_H-M   'P 1'
#
loop_
_entity.id
_entity.type
_entity.pdbx_description
1 polymer ?
#
loop_
_entity_poly.entity_id
_entity_poly.type
_entity_poly.pdbx_seq_one_letter_code
_entity_poly.pdbx_strand_id
1 'polypeptide(L)'
;MLVVSAAGNEGANNWRYVAVPADADSIISVGAVDSLRRHASFSSYGPTADGRIKPTLSAMGVASAVVTASGAVVRGNGTSYACPELAGLAAGLWQAHPRLSAQQIILALTRTASQSGAPDNVLGYGIPNFAAADAYAATLVPPVPLGPVPARVQLYPNPTHTGQLILVLPKAMQDQALEVRIIDARGAVVRRVALAPAGAQEVALDAGTLAKGTYICEVRGGGQQQTVRFVQQ
;
A
#
# COMPACT_ATOMS: atom_id res chain seq x y z
N MET A 1 6.50 8.31 1.28
CA MET A 1 6.92 7.00 0.75
C MET A 1 7.59 6.22 1.88
N LEU A 2 7.29 4.93 2.03
CA LEU A 2 8.03 4.03 2.93
C LEU A 2 9.02 3.24 2.08
N VAL A 3 10.28 3.19 2.52
CA VAL A 3 11.34 2.43 1.85
C VAL A 3 11.70 1.23 2.72
N VAL A 4 11.73 0.06 2.10
CA VAL A 4 12.13 -1.20 2.72
C VAL A 4 13.30 -1.75 1.90
N SER A 5 14.40 -2.08 2.57
CA SER A 5 15.64 -2.55 1.94
C SER A 5 16.15 -3.81 2.64
N ALA A 6 16.66 -4.76 1.87
CA ALA A 6 17.29 -5.95 2.43
C ALA A 6 18.61 -5.56 3.14
N ALA A 7 18.88 -6.13 4.32
CA ALA A 7 20.09 -5.81 5.09
C ALA A 7 21.39 -6.21 4.39
N GLY A 8 21.35 -7.25 3.55
CA GLY A 8 22.49 -7.83 2.86
C GLY A 8 22.76 -9.25 3.33
N ASN A 9 23.55 -9.98 2.53
CA ASN A 9 23.90 -11.38 2.79
C ASN A 9 25.39 -11.54 3.14
N GLU A 10 25.97 -10.55 3.83
CA GLU A 10 27.41 -10.48 4.13
C GLU A 10 27.78 -11.10 5.49
N GLY A 11 26.81 -11.59 6.27
CA GLY A 11 27.00 -11.99 7.67
C GLY A 11 28.05 -13.09 7.90
N ALA A 12 28.28 -13.94 6.89
CA ALA A 12 29.29 -15.00 6.92
C ALA A 12 30.63 -14.57 6.27
N ASN A 13 30.70 -13.40 5.67
CA ASN A 13 31.87 -12.89 4.94
C ASN A 13 32.76 -12.05 5.87
N ASN A 14 33.94 -11.64 5.38
CA ASN A 14 34.83 -10.77 6.16
C ASN A 14 34.22 -9.38 6.44
N TRP A 15 33.37 -8.87 5.53
CA TRP A 15 32.70 -7.59 5.69
C TRP A 15 31.63 -7.60 6.79
N ARG A 16 30.74 -8.60 6.83
CA ARG A 16 29.72 -8.85 7.88
C ARG A 16 28.58 -7.85 7.95
N TYR A 17 28.84 -6.58 7.69
CA TYR A 17 27.95 -5.49 8.03
C TYR A 17 26.90 -5.19 6.94
N VAL A 18 25.86 -4.47 7.31
CA VAL A 18 24.90 -3.87 6.38
C VAL A 18 25.62 -2.97 5.39
N ALA A 19 25.14 -2.96 4.14
CA ALA A 19 25.68 -2.13 3.07
C ALA A 19 24.66 -1.08 2.62
N VAL A 20 25.10 -0.14 1.79
CA VAL A 20 24.21 0.83 1.14
C VAL A 20 23.21 0.09 0.24
N PRO A 21 21.91 0.43 0.25
CA PRO A 21 21.26 1.53 0.99
C PRO A 21 20.64 1.12 2.35
N ALA A 22 20.89 -0.08 2.86
CA ALA A 22 20.27 -0.59 4.09
C ALA A 22 20.71 0.18 5.36
N ASP A 23 21.81 0.91 5.28
CA ASP A 23 22.35 1.78 6.31
C ASP A 23 21.64 3.15 6.42
N ALA A 24 20.72 3.49 5.52
CA ALA A 24 19.97 4.76 5.60
C ALA A 24 19.11 4.86 6.88
N ASP A 25 18.96 6.08 7.42
CA ASP A 25 18.36 6.33 8.74
C ASP A 25 16.84 6.18 8.78
N SER A 26 16.17 6.58 7.71
CA SER A 26 14.72 6.78 7.66
C SER A 26 13.99 5.63 6.98
N ILE A 27 14.65 4.49 6.80
CA ILE A 27 14.13 3.32 6.07
C ILE A 27 14.08 2.09 6.98
N ILE A 28 13.28 1.11 6.57
CA ILE A 28 13.31 -0.22 7.19
C ILE A 28 14.35 -1.07 6.47
N SER A 29 15.46 -1.37 7.15
CA SER A 29 16.35 -2.44 6.70
C SER A 29 15.95 -3.77 7.32
N VAL A 30 15.98 -4.84 6.52
CA VAL A 30 15.38 -6.14 6.87
C VAL A 30 16.43 -7.23 6.96
N GLY A 31 16.66 -7.73 8.17
CA GLY A 31 17.45 -8.94 8.44
C GLY A 31 16.64 -10.22 8.17
N ALA A 32 17.34 -11.35 8.10
CA ALA A 32 16.71 -12.65 7.88
C ALA A 32 16.78 -13.55 9.12
N VAL A 33 15.66 -14.20 9.43
CA VAL A 33 15.57 -15.29 10.40
C VAL A 33 15.06 -16.58 9.75
N ASP A 34 15.26 -17.70 10.44
CA ASP A 34 14.60 -18.96 10.14
C ASP A 34 13.21 -19.08 10.78
N SER A 35 12.52 -20.20 10.51
CA SER A 35 11.19 -20.48 11.07
C SER A 35 11.17 -20.61 12.59
N LEU A 36 12.32 -20.82 13.22
CA LEU A 36 12.52 -20.84 14.66
C LEU A 36 12.91 -19.46 15.21
N ARG A 37 12.82 -18.41 14.39
CA ARG A 37 13.14 -17.02 14.72
C ARG A 37 14.62 -16.79 15.03
N ARG A 38 15.50 -17.70 14.62
CA ARG A 38 16.95 -17.58 14.81
C ARG A 38 17.56 -16.79 13.66
N HIS A 39 18.55 -15.96 13.97
CA HIS A 39 19.29 -15.20 12.97
C HIS A 39 19.88 -16.14 11.90
N ALA A 40 19.67 -15.79 10.63
CA ALA A 40 20.25 -16.53 9.52
C ALA A 40 21.74 -16.20 9.39
N SER A 41 22.60 -17.21 9.28
CA SER A 41 24.07 -16.99 9.26
C SER A 41 24.56 -16.06 8.16
N PHE A 42 23.87 -16.00 7.03
CA PHE A 42 24.20 -15.09 5.93
C PHE A 42 23.73 -13.64 6.17
N SER A 43 22.75 -13.41 7.04
CA SER A 43 22.16 -12.08 7.22
C SER A 43 23.20 -11.10 7.74
N SER A 44 23.34 -9.95 7.08
CA SER A 44 24.24 -8.89 7.49
C SER A 44 23.87 -8.33 8.87
N TYR A 45 24.91 -7.99 9.64
CA TYR A 45 24.80 -7.37 10.96
C TYR A 45 24.87 -5.83 10.86
N GLY A 46 24.35 -5.14 11.86
CA GLY A 46 24.79 -3.78 12.16
C GLY A 46 26.09 -3.76 12.97
N PRO A 47 26.48 -2.59 13.52
CA PRO A 47 25.84 -1.30 13.31
C PRO A 47 26.15 -0.74 11.92
N THR A 48 25.60 0.43 11.60
CA THR A 48 26.12 1.29 10.53
C THR A 48 27.51 1.83 10.90
N ALA A 49 28.21 2.43 9.93
CA ALA A 49 29.51 3.06 10.16
C ALA A 49 29.50 4.16 11.25
N ASP A 50 28.36 4.82 11.44
CA ASP A 50 28.13 5.84 12.49
C ASP A 50 27.47 5.29 13.76
N GLY A 51 27.39 3.96 13.92
CA GLY A 51 26.98 3.31 15.17
C GLY A 51 25.47 3.12 15.37
N ARG A 52 24.64 3.38 14.36
CA ARG A 52 23.19 3.17 14.45
C ARG A 52 22.84 1.69 14.39
N ILE A 53 21.78 1.31 15.09
CA ILE A 53 21.26 -0.05 15.09
C ILE A 53 20.73 -0.42 13.71
N LYS A 54 21.27 -1.51 13.16
CA LYS A 54 20.80 -2.17 11.95
C LYS A 54 20.93 -3.70 12.10
N PRO A 55 20.12 -4.53 11.41
CA PRO A 55 18.93 -4.15 10.64
C PRO A 55 17.88 -3.44 11.51
N THR A 56 16.85 -2.87 10.89
CA THR A 56 15.77 -2.20 11.63
C THR A 56 14.84 -3.25 12.23
N LEU A 57 14.43 -4.22 11.41
CA LEU A 57 13.57 -5.34 11.79
C LEU A 57 14.07 -6.61 11.07
N SER A 58 13.57 -7.76 11.50
CA SER A 58 13.86 -9.05 10.84
C SER A 58 12.58 -9.77 10.46
N ALA A 59 12.62 -10.49 9.33
CA ALA A 59 11.54 -11.35 8.85
C ALA A 59 12.10 -12.68 8.34
N MET A 60 11.23 -13.62 7.99
CA MET A 60 11.67 -14.94 7.55
C MET A 60 12.37 -14.82 6.19
N GLY A 61 13.63 -15.24 6.15
CA GLY A 61 14.44 -15.23 4.93
C GLY A 61 15.15 -16.55 4.66
N VAL A 62 14.94 -17.56 5.50
CA VAL A 62 15.47 -18.92 5.32
C VAL A 62 14.33 -19.83 4.88
N ALA A 63 14.56 -20.59 3.81
CA ALA A 63 13.59 -21.50 3.21
C ALA A 63 12.25 -20.81 2.89
N SER A 64 12.28 -19.54 2.52
CA SER A 64 11.11 -18.77 2.11
C SER A 64 10.56 -19.35 0.80
N ALA A 65 9.24 -19.54 0.74
CA ALA A 65 8.58 -20.04 -0.47
C ALA A 65 8.45 -18.91 -1.49
N VAL A 66 8.94 -19.13 -2.70
CA VAL A 66 8.90 -18.14 -3.80
C VAL A 66 8.41 -18.78 -5.08
N VAL A 67 7.80 -17.99 -5.94
CA VAL A 67 7.31 -18.42 -7.25
C VAL A 67 8.32 -18.02 -8.32
N THR A 68 8.79 -18.97 -9.11
CA THR A 68 9.71 -18.73 -10.23
C THR A 68 8.98 -18.11 -11.42
N ALA A 69 9.73 -17.61 -12.41
CA ALA A 69 9.16 -17.11 -13.67
C ALA A 69 8.36 -18.19 -14.45
N SER A 70 8.65 -19.47 -14.21
CA SER A 70 7.89 -20.60 -14.77
C SER A 70 6.64 -20.97 -13.97
N GLY A 71 6.33 -20.25 -12.89
CA GLY A 71 5.20 -20.54 -12.00
C GLY A 71 5.43 -21.64 -10.97
N ALA A 72 6.66 -22.19 -10.88
CA ALA A 72 6.98 -23.22 -9.92
C ALA A 72 7.22 -22.62 -8.52
N VAL A 73 6.76 -23.30 -7.48
CA VAL A 73 7.04 -22.93 -6.09
C VAL A 73 8.36 -23.57 -5.66
N VAL A 74 9.32 -22.75 -5.25
CA VAL A 74 10.63 -23.20 -4.75
C VAL A 74 10.94 -22.55 -3.40
N ARG A 75 12.00 -23.01 -2.74
CA ARG A 75 12.48 -22.49 -1.46
C ARG A 75 13.80 -21.75 -1.68
N GLY A 76 13.93 -20.55 -1.11
CA GLY A 76 15.12 -19.71 -1.22
C GLY A 76 15.62 -19.17 0.12
N ASN A 77 16.88 -18.75 0.15
CA ASN A 77 17.53 -18.12 1.30
C ASN A 77 18.05 -16.73 0.92
N GLY A 78 17.76 -15.72 1.74
CA GLY A 78 18.27 -14.37 1.55
C GLY A 78 17.45 -13.29 2.26
N THR A 79 18.12 -12.20 2.64
CA THR A 79 17.42 -10.99 3.12
C THR A 79 16.52 -10.39 2.03
N SER A 80 16.80 -10.68 0.75
CA SER A 80 15.96 -10.34 -0.40
C SER A 80 14.58 -11.00 -0.35
N TYR A 81 14.42 -12.12 0.35
CA TYR A 81 13.12 -12.77 0.55
C TYR A 81 12.41 -12.25 1.81
N ALA A 82 13.16 -11.95 2.87
CA ALA A 82 12.62 -11.31 4.08
C ALA A 82 12.08 -9.89 3.80
N CYS A 83 12.76 -9.13 2.93
CA CYS A 83 12.42 -7.76 2.58
C CYS A 83 10.97 -7.58 2.05
N PRO A 84 10.51 -8.32 1.03
CA PRO A 84 9.13 -8.21 0.54
C PRO A 84 8.09 -8.73 1.54
N GLU A 85 8.41 -9.71 2.39
CA GLU A 85 7.51 -10.13 3.48
C GLU A 85 7.20 -8.96 4.43
N LEU A 86 8.26 -8.26 4.87
CA LEU A 86 8.12 -7.10 5.75
C LEU A 86 7.44 -5.91 5.04
N ALA A 87 7.72 -5.71 3.75
CA ALA A 87 7.07 -4.67 2.95
C ALA A 87 5.56 -4.92 2.81
N GLY A 88 5.15 -6.18 2.61
CA GLY A 88 3.73 -6.55 2.58
C GLY A 88 3.04 -6.32 3.93
N LEU A 89 3.70 -6.69 5.03
CA LEU A 89 3.22 -6.41 6.39
C LEU A 89 3.04 -4.91 6.61
N ALA A 90 4.04 -4.09 6.27
CA ALA A 90 3.97 -2.64 6.44
C ALA A 90 2.91 -2.00 5.54
N ALA A 91 2.72 -2.48 4.31
CA ALA A 91 1.69 -2.02 3.40
C ALA A 91 0.28 -2.31 3.96
N GLY A 92 0.05 -3.51 4.50
CA GLY A 92 -1.22 -3.86 5.15
C GLY A 92 -1.51 -2.98 6.37
N LEU A 93 -0.49 -2.73 7.21
CA LEU A 93 -0.63 -1.84 8.36
C LEU A 93 -0.95 -0.41 7.93
N TRP A 94 -0.30 0.07 6.86
CA TRP A 94 -0.55 1.41 6.34
C TRP A 94 -1.92 1.53 5.66
N GLN A 95 -2.41 0.45 5.05
CA GLN A 95 -3.77 0.39 4.52
C GLN A 95 -4.82 0.51 5.64
N ALA A 96 -4.59 -0.11 6.80
CA ALA A 96 -5.45 0.03 7.98
C ALA A 96 -5.41 1.44 8.57
N HIS A 97 -4.25 2.11 8.48
CA HIS A 97 -4.02 3.44 9.05
C HIS A 97 -3.53 4.46 8.01
N PRO A 98 -4.35 4.81 7.00
CA PRO A 98 -3.90 5.58 5.82
C PRO A 98 -3.50 7.03 6.13
N ARG A 99 -3.81 7.52 7.33
CA ARG A 99 -3.44 8.86 7.81
C ARG A 99 -2.05 8.91 8.46
N LEU A 100 -1.45 7.75 8.76
CA LEU A 100 -0.12 7.71 9.34
C LEU A 100 0.94 8.06 8.29
N SER A 101 2.01 8.71 8.75
CA SER A 101 3.22 8.89 7.97
C SER A 101 4.05 7.59 7.92
N ALA A 102 4.97 7.50 6.97
CA ALA A 102 5.92 6.38 6.89
C ALA A 102 6.68 6.18 8.22
N GLN A 103 7.09 7.27 8.87
CA GLN A 103 7.81 7.20 10.14
C GLN A 103 6.93 6.70 11.29
N GLN A 104 5.64 7.02 11.30
CA GLN A 104 4.70 6.45 12.27
C GLN A 104 4.46 4.95 12.05
N ILE A 105 4.46 4.48 10.80
CA ILE A 105 4.43 3.05 10.49
C ILE A 105 5.70 2.35 10.98
N ILE A 106 6.88 2.92 10.71
CA ILE A 106 8.16 2.39 11.23
C ILE A 106 8.15 2.35 12.76
N LEU A 107 7.67 3.43 13.41
CA LEU A 107 7.57 3.51 14.86
C LEU A 107 6.64 2.42 15.42
N ALA A 108 5.47 2.21 14.82
CA ALA A 108 4.53 1.19 15.26
C ALA A 108 5.13 -0.21 15.16
N LEU A 109 5.79 -0.52 14.04
CA LEU A 109 6.43 -1.81 13.83
C LEU A 109 7.62 -2.05 14.79
N THR A 110 8.44 -1.02 15.02
CA THR A 110 9.62 -1.14 15.90
C THR A 110 9.25 -1.20 17.39
N ARG A 111 8.23 -0.44 17.83
CA ARG A 111 7.77 -0.43 19.23
C ARG A 111 7.12 -1.73 19.67
N THR A 112 6.56 -2.50 18.75
CA THR A 112 5.82 -3.74 19.06
C THR A 112 6.53 -5.01 18.58
N ALA A 113 7.74 -4.89 18.02
CA ALA A 113 8.57 -6.02 17.63
C ALA A 113 9.11 -6.80 18.84
N SER A 114 9.54 -8.04 18.57
CA SER A 114 9.87 -9.04 19.60
C SER A 114 10.96 -8.66 20.59
N GLN A 115 11.83 -7.70 20.28
CA GLN A 115 12.86 -7.20 21.20
C GLN A 115 12.91 -5.66 21.24
N SER A 116 11.76 -5.00 21.10
CA SER A 116 11.67 -3.54 21.04
C SER A 116 12.28 -2.82 22.25
N GLY A 117 12.30 -3.46 23.43
CA GLY A 117 12.90 -2.93 24.65
C GLY A 117 14.42 -3.10 24.76
N ALA A 118 15.02 -3.97 23.95
CA ALA A 118 16.46 -4.26 23.94
C ALA A 118 16.93 -4.60 22.51
N PRO A 119 16.93 -3.62 21.58
CA PRO A 119 17.36 -3.84 20.22
C PRO A 119 18.87 -4.10 20.14
N ASP A 120 19.30 -4.87 19.14
CA ASP A 120 20.71 -5.21 18.91
C ASP A 120 21.10 -5.08 17.43
N ASN A 121 22.38 -5.32 17.13
CA ASN A 121 22.91 -5.27 15.78
C ASN A 121 22.76 -6.59 14.99
N VAL A 122 21.94 -7.53 15.48
CA VAL A 122 21.70 -8.84 14.87
C VAL A 122 20.31 -8.89 14.26
N LEU A 123 19.29 -8.58 15.07
CA LEU A 123 17.88 -8.59 14.69
C LEU A 123 17.23 -7.20 14.73
N GLY A 124 17.96 -6.17 15.15
CA GLY A 124 17.41 -4.84 15.29
C GLY A 124 16.39 -4.78 16.42
N TYR A 125 15.21 -4.23 16.14
CA TYR A 125 14.08 -4.26 17.06
C TYR A 125 13.38 -5.63 17.09
N GLY A 126 13.80 -6.58 16.25
CA GLY A 126 13.28 -7.95 16.20
C GLY A 126 12.26 -8.19 15.10
N ILE A 127 11.42 -9.21 15.33
CA ILE A 127 10.38 -9.62 14.39
C ILE A 127 9.10 -8.85 14.73
N PRO A 128 8.49 -8.14 13.78
CA PRO A 128 7.28 -7.36 14.04
C PRO A 128 6.08 -8.27 14.34
N ASN A 129 5.16 -7.77 15.16
CA ASN A 129 3.86 -8.37 15.39
C ASN A 129 2.77 -7.47 14.79
N PHE A 130 2.09 -7.95 13.75
CA PHE A 130 1.08 -7.15 13.04
C PHE A 130 -0.05 -6.68 13.94
N ALA A 131 -0.64 -7.57 14.74
CA ALA A 131 -1.77 -7.23 15.61
C ALA A 131 -1.37 -6.21 16.69
N ALA A 132 -0.19 -6.36 17.28
CA ALA A 132 0.32 -5.40 18.24
C ALA A 132 0.63 -4.04 17.58
N ALA A 133 1.24 -4.05 16.39
CA ALA A 133 1.51 -2.83 15.62
C ALA A 133 0.23 -2.09 15.21
N ASP A 134 -0.82 -2.81 14.81
CA ASP A 134 -2.14 -2.26 14.49
C ASP A 134 -2.80 -1.60 15.70
N ALA A 135 -2.80 -2.28 16.85
CA ALA A 135 -3.30 -1.72 18.10
C ALA A 135 -2.52 -0.48 18.54
N TYR A 136 -1.19 -0.49 18.42
CA TYR A 136 -0.35 0.67 18.72
C TYR A 136 -0.58 1.83 17.74
N ALA A 137 -0.66 1.53 16.44
CA ALA A 137 -0.92 2.50 15.38
C ALA A 137 -2.24 3.26 15.60
N ALA A 138 -3.28 2.58 16.08
CA ALA A 138 -4.55 3.21 16.44
C ALA A 138 -4.41 4.27 17.55
N THR A 139 -3.40 4.18 18.42
CA THR A 139 -3.12 5.17 19.48
C THR A 139 -2.31 6.38 18.99
N LEU A 140 -1.62 6.26 17.85
CA LEU A 140 -0.79 7.34 17.27
C LEU A 140 -1.61 8.42 16.58
N VAL A 141 -2.89 8.15 16.30
CA VAL A 141 -3.84 9.14 15.84
C VAL A 141 -4.68 9.52 17.06
N PRO A 142 -4.73 10.80 17.50
CA PRO A 142 -5.79 11.19 18.43
C PRO A 142 -7.13 10.81 17.79
N PRO A 143 -8.18 10.42 18.55
CA PRO A 143 -9.49 10.15 17.99
C PRO A 143 -10.08 11.45 17.42
N VAL A 144 -9.64 11.81 16.22
CA VAL A 144 -10.35 12.73 15.35
C VAL A 144 -11.55 11.91 14.93
N PRO A 145 -12.79 12.36 15.21
CA PRO A 145 -13.97 11.73 14.64
C PRO A 145 -13.67 11.47 13.18
N LEU A 146 -13.98 10.28 12.68
CA LEU A 146 -14.03 10.10 11.24
C LEU A 146 -15.06 11.12 10.74
N GLY A 147 -14.59 12.32 10.40
CA GLY A 147 -15.35 13.24 9.59
C GLY A 147 -15.78 12.41 8.39
N PRO A 148 -17.05 12.55 7.94
CA PRO A 148 -17.58 11.68 6.91
C PRO A 148 -16.58 11.65 5.76
N VAL A 149 -16.09 10.44 5.41
CA VAL A 149 -15.30 10.25 4.19
C VAL A 149 -16.14 10.86 3.08
N PRO A 150 -15.64 11.88 2.35
CA PRO A 150 -16.47 12.56 1.37
C PRO A 150 -16.96 11.52 0.38
N ALA A 151 -18.27 11.32 0.34
CA ALA A 151 -18.88 10.29 -0.47
C ALA A 151 -18.55 10.56 -1.94
N ARG A 152 -18.00 9.53 -2.61
CA ARG A 152 -17.50 9.64 -3.98
C ARG A 152 -18.47 9.00 -4.96
N VAL A 153 -18.53 9.55 -6.17
CA VAL A 153 -19.15 8.92 -7.33
C VAL A 153 -18.38 7.66 -7.69
N GLN A 154 -19.09 6.56 -7.89
CA GLN A 154 -18.53 5.31 -8.41
C GLN A 154 -19.18 4.97 -9.76
N LEU A 155 -18.51 4.13 -10.54
CA LEU A 155 -18.93 3.79 -11.89
C LEU A 155 -18.73 2.28 -12.13
N TYR A 156 -19.80 1.60 -12.53
CA TYR A 156 -19.79 0.15 -12.76
C TYR A 156 -20.55 -0.23 -14.04
N PRO A 157 -20.22 -1.34 -14.72
CA PRO A 157 -19.00 -2.12 -14.52
C PRO A 157 -17.76 -1.36 -15.00
N ASN A 158 -16.61 -1.64 -14.40
CA ASN A 158 -15.32 -1.12 -14.84
C ASN A 158 -14.27 -2.25 -14.74
N PRO A 159 -13.79 -2.82 -15.87
CA PRO A 159 -14.01 -2.39 -17.25
C PRO A 159 -15.45 -2.58 -17.78
N THR A 160 -15.81 -1.86 -18.85
CA THR A 160 -17.09 -1.99 -19.57
C THR A 160 -16.85 -2.38 -21.04
N HIS A 161 -17.84 -3.05 -21.64
CA HIS A 161 -17.80 -3.50 -23.05
C HIS A 161 -18.89 -2.84 -23.91
N THR A 162 -19.98 -2.38 -23.29
CA THR A 162 -21.19 -1.94 -24.00
C THR A 162 -21.41 -0.43 -23.93
N GLY A 163 -20.62 0.29 -23.14
CA GLY A 163 -20.86 1.70 -22.81
C GLY A 163 -22.04 1.92 -21.85
N GLN A 164 -22.77 0.86 -21.48
CA GLN A 164 -23.80 0.92 -20.44
C GLN A 164 -23.13 0.87 -19.07
N LEU A 165 -23.37 1.90 -18.27
CA LEU A 165 -22.75 2.12 -16.97
C LEU A 165 -23.81 2.47 -15.92
N ILE A 166 -23.45 2.29 -14.66
CA ILE A 166 -24.21 2.67 -13.48
C ILE A 166 -23.35 3.65 -12.71
N LEU A 167 -23.89 4.86 -12.52
CA LEU A 167 -23.35 5.86 -11.62
C LEU A 167 -23.92 5.62 -10.23
N VAL A 168 -23.05 5.37 -9.26
CA VAL A 168 -23.42 5.35 -7.83
C VAL A 168 -23.15 6.74 -7.27
N LEU A 169 -24.20 7.47 -6.93
CA LEU A 169 -24.16 8.87 -6.53
C LEU A 169 -24.12 9.04 -5.01
N PRO A 170 -23.27 9.95 -4.48
CA PRO A 170 -23.35 10.36 -3.09
C PRO A 170 -24.66 11.10 -2.82
N LYS A 171 -25.18 11.03 -1.58
CA LYS A 171 -26.47 11.63 -1.17
C LYS A 171 -26.60 13.12 -1.57
N ALA A 172 -25.50 13.87 -1.55
CA ALA A 172 -25.47 15.27 -1.95
C ALA A 172 -25.79 15.53 -3.44
N MET A 173 -25.68 14.51 -4.30
CA MET A 173 -25.90 14.61 -5.75
C MET A 173 -27.17 13.90 -6.23
N GLN A 174 -27.85 13.11 -5.38
CA GLN A 174 -29.01 12.29 -5.78
C GLN A 174 -30.23 13.12 -6.20
N ASP A 175 -30.45 14.26 -5.53
CA ASP A 175 -31.56 15.19 -5.79
C ASP A 175 -31.17 16.37 -6.68
N GLN A 176 -30.03 16.28 -7.36
CA GLN A 176 -29.50 17.37 -8.18
C GLN A 176 -29.59 17.04 -9.66
N ALA A 177 -29.78 18.06 -10.50
CA ALA A 177 -29.58 17.92 -11.93
C ALA A 177 -28.07 17.77 -12.19
N LEU A 178 -27.68 16.71 -12.90
CA LEU A 178 -26.28 16.39 -13.12
C LEU A 178 -25.89 16.57 -14.60
N GLU A 179 -24.73 17.16 -14.85
CA GLU A 179 -24.03 17.11 -16.13
C GLU A 179 -22.92 16.05 -16.02
N VAL A 180 -22.99 15.02 -16.85
CA VAL A 180 -21.98 13.98 -16.97
C VAL A 180 -21.21 14.17 -18.26
N ARG A 181 -19.89 14.21 -18.20
CA ARG A 181 -18.99 14.30 -19.35
C ARG A 181 -18.06 13.10 -19.39
N ILE A 182 -17.94 12.48 -20.56
CA ILE A 182 -16.95 11.43 -20.80
C ILE A 182 -15.83 12.03 -21.61
N ILE A 183 -14.62 11.88 -21.10
CA ILE A 183 -13.41 12.52 -21.60
C ILE A 183 -12.41 11.44 -21.97
N ASP A 184 -11.88 11.48 -23.18
CA ASP A 184 -10.85 10.53 -23.62
C ASP A 184 -9.48 10.84 -23.00
N ALA A 185 -8.50 9.95 -23.21
CA ALA A 185 -7.14 10.12 -22.68
C ALA A 185 -6.40 11.37 -23.21
N ARG A 186 -6.89 12.01 -24.28
CA ARG A 186 -6.35 13.26 -24.84
C ARG A 186 -7.02 14.50 -24.25
N GLY A 187 -8.01 14.33 -23.36
CA GLY A 187 -8.78 15.43 -22.77
C GLY A 187 -9.98 15.89 -23.61
N ALA A 188 -10.30 15.20 -24.71
CA ALA A 188 -11.44 15.55 -25.54
C ALA A 188 -12.74 15.02 -24.92
N VAL A 189 -13.76 15.88 -24.80
CA VAL A 189 -15.10 15.46 -24.37
C VAL A 189 -15.78 14.70 -25.51
N VAL A 190 -15.88 13.37 -25.37
CA VAL A 190 -16.48 12.48 -26.36
C VAL A 190 -17.98 12.32 -26.18
N ARG A 191 -18.50 12.56 -24.96
CA ARG A 191 -19.93 12.48 -24.66
C ARG A 191 -20.32 13.45 -23.56
N ARG A 192 -21.53 14.01 -23.68
CA ARG A 192 -22.22 14.74 -22.61
C ARG A 192 -23.60 14.13 -22.40
N VAL A 193 -23.96 13.94 -21.14
CA VAL A 193 -25.28 13.42 -20.73
C VAL A 193 -25.81 14.31 -19.62
N ALA A 194 -27.02 14.83 -19.79
CA ALA A 194 -27.74 15.51 -18.73
C ALA A 194 -28.65 14.49 -18.02
N LEU A 195 -28.53 14.40 -16.70
CA LEU A 195 -29.35 13.54 -15.86
C LEU A 195 -30.28 14.41 -15.02
N ALA A 196 -31.58 14.12 -15.08
CA ALA A 196 -32.56 14.79 -14.23
C ALA A 196 -32.37 14.36 -12.75
N PRO A 197 -32.80 15.19 -11.78
CA PRO A 197 -32.86 14.78 -10.38
C PRO A 197 -33.68 13.51 -10.24
N ALA A 198 -33.06 12.43 -9.78
CA ALA A 198 -33.71 11.13 -9.69
C ALA A 198 -34.04 10.73 -8.24
N GLY A 199 -33.39 11.34 -7.25
CA GLY A 199 -33.42 10.90 -5.85
C GLY A 199 -32.86 9.49 -5.65
N ALA A 200 -32.31 8.89 -6.71
CA ALA A 200 -31.82 7.53 -6.74
C ALA A 200 -30.31 7.50 -6.47
N GLN A 201 -29.88 6.54 -5.66
CA GLN A 201 -28.46 6.27 -5.44
C GLN A 201 -27.78 5.75 -6.70
N GLU A 202 -28.49 4.98 -7.52
CA GLU A 202 -27.96 4.40 -8.76
C GLU A 202 -28.68 4.99 -9.96
N VAL A 203 -27.91 5.51 -10.92
CA VAL A 203 -28.44 6.09 -12.15
C VAL A 203 -27.76 5.44 -13.35
N ALA A 204 -28.56 4.93 -14.28
CA ALA A 204 -28.06 4.40 -15.53
C ALA A 204 -27.42 5.52 -16.38
N LEU A 205 -26.23 5.26 -16.90
CA LEU A 205 -25.49 6.15 -17.78
C LEU A 205 -25.17 5.40 -19.08
N ASP A 206 -25.72 5.89 -20.19
CA ASP A 206 -25.32 5.45 -21.51
C ASP A 206 -24.15 6.31 -22.02
N ALA A 207 -22.95 5.73 -21.99
CA ALA A 207 -21.75 6.34 -22.54
C ALA A 207 -21.72 6.36 -24.07
N GLY A 208 -22.62 5.63 -24.72
CA GLY A 208 -22.61 5.39 -26.16
C GLY A 208 -21.48 4.46 -26.60
N THR A 209 -21.27 4.37 -27.91
CA THR A 209 -20.20 3.58 -28.49
C THR A 209 -18.85 4.29 -28.31
N LEU A 210 -18.01 3.75 -27.44
CA LEU A 210 -16.65 4.23 -27.18
C LEU A 210 -15.62 3.31 -27.84
N ALA A 211 -14.50 3.88 -28.29
CA ALA A 211 -13.35 3.09 -28.71
C ALA A 211 -12.71 2.40 -27.49
N LYS A 212 -11.98 1.31 -27.71
CA LYS A 212 -11.22 0.67 -26.63
C LYS A 212 -10.20 1.64 -26.06
N GLY A 213 -10.17 1.82 -24.75
CA GLY A 213 -9.29 2.80 -24.12
C GLY A 213 -9.68 3.18 -22.69
N THR A 214 -8.94 4.15 -22.14
CA THR A 214 -9.20 4.71 -20.82
C THR A 214 -9.93 6.04 -20.95
N TYR A 215 -10.92 6.23 -20.10
CA TYR A 215 -11.78 7.41 -20.07
C TYR A 215 -11.91 7.97 -18.66
N ILE A 216 -12.19 9.26 -18.58
CA ILE A 216 -12.59 9.95 -17.36
C ILE A 216 -14.07 10.30 -17.48
N CYS A 217 -14.87 9.83 -16.53
CA CYS A 217 -16.24 10.27 -16.33
C CYS A 217 -16.23 11.39 -15.29
N GLU A 218 -16.58 12.60 -15.71
CA GLU A 218 -16.74 13.78 -14.86
C GLU A 218 -18.22 14.01 -14.60
N VAL A 219 -18.62 14.09 -13.33
CA VAL A 219 -20.00 14.34 -12.90
C VAL A 219 -20.06 15.67 -12.16
N ARG A 220 -20.91 16.59 -12.62
CA ARG A 220 -21.11 17.92 -12.05
C ARG A 220 -22.56 18.11 -11.63
N GLY A 221 -22.80 18.64 -10.44
CA GLY A 221 -24.14 18.99 -9.97
C GLY A 221 -24.15 19.42 -8.51
N GLY A 222 -25.11 20.26 -8.11
CA GLY A 222 -25.22 20.77 -6.73
C GLY A 222 -23.99 21.55 -6.25
N GLY A 223 -23.28 22.23 -7.16
CA GLY A 223 -22.01 22.92 -6.86
C GLY A 223 -20.80 21.99 -6.63
N GLN A 224 -20.97 20.69 -6.81
CA GLN A 224 -19.91 19.69 -6.71
C GLN A 224 -19.47 19.19 -8.08
N GLN A 225 -18.21 18.80 -8.17
CA GLN A 225 -17.63 18.15 -9.33
C GLN A 225 -16.79 16.97 -8.85
N GLN A 226 -17.03 15.78 -9.41
CA GLN A 226 -16.27 14.58 -9.12
C GLN A 226 -15.88 13.86 -10.41
N THR A 227 -14.74 13.16 -10.39
CA THR A 227 -14.23 12.43 -11.54
C THR A 227 -13.91 10.99 -11.18
N VAL A 228 -14.29 10.07 -12.04
CA VAL A 228 -14.00 8.63 -11.91
C VAL A 228 -13.43 8.11 -13.22
N ARG A 229 -12.35 7.34 -13.13
CA ARG A 229 -11.68 6.75 -14.30
C ARG A 229 -12.26 5.36 -14.59
N PHE A 230 -12.50 5.06 -15.87
CA PHE A 230 -12.92 3.73 -16.30
C PHE A 230 -12.27 3.30 -17.61
N VAL A 231 -12.37 2.00 -17.90
CA VAL A 231 -11.77 1.38 -19.09
C VAL A 231 -12.88 0.80 -19.97
N GLN A 232 -12.86 1.13 -21.25
CA GLN A 232 -13.66 0.49 -22.30
C GLN A 232 -12.80 -0.60 -22.96
N GLN A 233 -13.32 -1.82 -23.04
CA GLN A 233 -12.70 -2.96 -23.72
C GLN A 233 -13.48 -3.39 -24.96
#